data_AF-A0A955N5H6-F1
#
_entry.id   AF-A0A955N5H6-F1
#
_cell.length_a   1.000
_cell.length_b   1.000
_cell.length_c   1.000
_cell.angle_alpha   90.00
_cell.angle_beta   90.00
_cell.angle_gamma   90.00
#
_symmetry.space_group_name_H-M   'P 1'
#
loop_
_entity.id
_entity.type
_entity.pdbx_description
1 polymer ?
#
loop_
_entity_poly.entity_id
_entity_poly.type
_entity_poly.pdbx_seq_one_letter_code
_entity_poly.pdbx_strand_id
1 'polypeptide(L)' 'DWYHHFEKRPRVALVHGEPEAMDALARRLKNEYRADVVQANFQQKLTI' A
#
# COMPACT_ATOMS: atom_id res chain seq x y z
N ASP A 1 -5.26 -3.62 -13.52
CA ASP A 1 -4.50 -2.82 -12.54
C ASP A 1 -5.49 -2.18 -11.58
N TRP A 2 -5.71 -2.77 -10.40
CA TRP A 2 -6.89 -2.46 -9.57
C TRP A 2 -6.82 -1.05 -8.95
N TYR A 3 -5.62 -0.62 -8.53
CA TYR A 3 -5.41 0.70 -7.92
C TYR A 3 -5.64 1.86 -8.91
N HIS A 4 -5.48 1.61 -10.21
CA HIS A 4 -5.70 2.63 -11.24
C HIS A 4 -7.13 3.18 -11.21
N HIS A 5 -8.11 2.32 -10.89
CA HIS A 5 -9.55 2.65 -10.91
C HIS A 5 -10.00 3.58 -9.78
N PHE A 6 -9.13 3.87 -8.79
CA PHE A 6 -9.47 4.86 -7.76
C PHE A 6 -9.09 6.27 -8.21
N GLU A 7 -10.10 7.08 -8.49
CA GLU A 7 -9.93 8.46 -8.94
C GLU A 7 -9.14 9.33 -7.93
N LYS A 8 -9.37 9.12 -6.63
CA LYS A 8 -8.80 9.94 -5.56
C LYS A 8 -7.46 9.44 -5.01
N ARG A 9 -6.86 8.41 -5.63
CA ARG A 9 -5.59 7.81 -5.18
C ARG A 9 -5.54 7.63 -3.65
N PRO A 10 -6.46 6.84 -3.08
CA PRO A 10 -6.57 6.70 -1.63
C PRO A 10 -5.31 6.10 -1.04
N ARG A 11 -5.09 6.41 0.24
CA ARG A 11 -4.05 5.78 1.04
C ARG A 11 -4.33 4.30 1.20
N VAL A 12 -3.31 3.46 1.04
CA VAL A 12 -3.42 2.00 1.10
C VAL A 12 -2.60 1.49 2.28
N ALA A 13 -3.24 0.68 3.14
CA ALA A 13 -2.54 -0.08 4.17
C ALA A 13 -2.36 -1.53 3.70
N LEU A 14 -1.12 -1.97 3.55
CA LEU A 14 -0.78 -3.36 3.34
C LEU A 14 -0.68 -4.02 4.72
N VAL A 15 -1.58 -4.95 5.00
CA VAL A 15 -1.75 -5.59 6.32
C VAL A 15 -1.53 -7.11 6.30
N HIS A 16 -1.46 -7.71 5.12
CA HIS A 16 -1.24 -9.14 4.94
C HIS A 16 -0.40 -9.40 3.69
N GLY A 17 0.45 -10.43 3.80
CA GLY A 17 1.40 -10.83 2.77
C GLY A 17 2.77 -11.12 3.36
N GLU A 18 3.60 -11.82 2.61
CA GLU A 18 5.01 -11.92 2.94
C GLU A 18 5.67 -10.53 2.83
N PRO A 19 6.67 -10.22 3.68
CA PRO A 19 7.31 -8.90 3.68
C PRO A 19 7.84 -8.49 2.30
N GLU A 20 8.42 -9.43 1.56
CA GLU A 20 8.97 -9.21 0.22
C GLU A 20 7.89 -8.87 -0.81
N ALA A 21 6.76 -9.58 -0.77
CA ALA A 21 5.62 -9.32 -1.65
C ALA A 21 4.97 -7.96 -1.33
N MET A 22 4.85 -7.62 -0.04
CA MET A 22 4.34 -6.31 0.39
C MET A 22 5.29 -5.19 -0.04
N ASP A 23 6.61 -5.38 0.03
CA ASP A 23 7.59 -4.41 -0.43
C ASP A 23 7.53 -4.19 -1.94
N ALA A 24 7.47 -5.28 -2.71
CA ALA A 24 7.31 -5.21 -4.16
C ALA A 24 6.04 -4.45 -4.57
N LEU A 25 4.92 -4.73 -3.91
CA LEU A 25 3.65 -4.06 -4.18
C LEU A 25 3.68 -2.58 -3.76
N ALA A 26 4.24 -2.27 -2.58
CA ALA A 26 4.37 -0.90 -2.10
C ALA A 26 5.23 -0.05 -3.04
N ARG A 27 6.34 -0.59 -3.54
CA ARG A 27 7.20 0.08 -4.53
C ARG A 27 6.46 0.35 -5.82
N ARG A 28 5.73 -0.64 -6.35
CA ARG A 28 4.95 -0.47 -7.58
C ARG A 28 3.90 0.63 -7.43
N LEU A 29 3.13 0.61 -6.34
CA LEU A 29 2.09 1.60 -6.05
C LEU A 29 2.66 3.02 -5.88
N LYS A 30 3.80 3.17 -5.20
CA LYS A 30 4.49 4.46 -5.05
C LYS A 30 5.05 4.97 -6.38
N ASN A 31 5.67 4.10 -7.18
CA ASN A 31 6.34 4.50 -8.41
C ASN A 31 5.35 4.80 -9.54
N GLU A 32 4.37 3.92 -9.76
CA GLU A 32 3.43 4.03 -10.87
C GLU A 32 2.31 5.03 -10.59
N TYR A 33 1.85 5.10 -9.33
CA TYR A 33 0.64 5.84 -8.99
C TYR A 33 0.84 6.96 -7.97
N ARG A 34 2.07 7.15 -7.46
CA ARG A 34 2.40 8.07 -6.36
C ARG A 34 1.46 7.88 -5.15
N ALA A 35 1.03 6.64 -4.95
CA ALA A 35 0.11 6.25 -3.89
C ALA A 35 0.78 6.42 -2.51
N ASP A 36 0.03 6.90 -1.52
CA ASP A 36 0.45 6.78 -0.13
C ASP A 36 0.21 5.34 0.33
N VAL A 37 1.29 4.61 0.60
CA VAL A 37 1.23 3.20 1.00
C VAL A 37 1.94 3.01 2.32
N VAL A 38 1.22 2.41 3.27
CA VAL A 38 1.71 2.03 4.59
C VAL A 38 1.77 0.52 4.70
N GLN A 39 2.93 -0.01 5.07
CA GLN A 39 3.04 -1.42 5.48
C GLN A 39 2.79 -1.47 6.99
N ALA A 40 1.75 -2.19 7.38
CA ALA A 40 1.38 -2.33 8.78
C ALA A 40 2.17 -3.48 9.42
N ASN A 41 2.78 -3.23 10.58
CA ASN A 41 3.33 -4.28 11.41
C ASN A 41 2.26 -4.88 12.34
N PHE A 42 2.49 -6.09 12.82
CA PHE A 42 1.60 -6.74 13.79
C PHE A 42 1.43 -5.85 15.03
N GLN A 43 0.18 -5.63 15.45
CA GLN A 43 -0.22 -4.73 16.55
C GLN A 43 0.09 -3.23 16.35
N GLN A 44 0.49 -2.80 15.15
CA GLN A 44 0.67 -1.39 14.87
C GLN A 44 -0.67 -0.68 14.75
N LYS A 45 -0.86 0.40 15.51
CA LYS A 45 -2.04 1.26 15.38
C LYS A 45 -1.82 2.23 14.21
N LEU A 46 -2.64 2.12 13.18
CA LEU A 46 -2.64 3.03 12.04
C LEU A 46 -3.61 4.18 12.29
N THR A 47 -3.11 5.41 12.26
CA THR A 47 -3.95 6.61 12.13
C THR A 47 -4.11 6.87 10.63
N ILE A 48 -5.25 6.46 10.09
CA ILE A 48 -5.63 6.61 8.68
C ILE A 48 -6.38 7.91 8.44
#